data_AF-A0A9E3MMY6-F1
#
_entry.id   AF-A0A9E3MMY6-F1
#
_cell.length_a   1.000
_cell.length_b   1.000
_cell.length_c   1.000
_cell.angle_alpha   90.00
_cell.angle_beta   90.00
_cell.angle_gamma   90.00
#
_symmetry.space_group_name_H-M   'P 1'
#
loop_
_entity.id
_entity.type
_entity.pdbx_description
1 polymer ?
#
loop_
_entity_poly.entity_id
_entity_poly.type
_entity_poly.pdbx_seq_one_letter_code
_entity_poly.pdbx_strand_id
1 'polypeptide(L)'
;MKRPLKPEELRLWGMVAATVHPLTGRAAPKEALPSPLWGGTDGEAVRVGQPGPSPKPRFDPHLPTPAASRPAPPHKGEGKAQIEPNRRHRIAREREEIGGRIDLHGLTQDRARAALEGFLARAYDQGWRAVLVITGKGVQGDGVLKKRTPDWLGAAHLSHIVAGISEAHRRHGGEGALYVALKRKPRG
;
A
#
# COMPACT_ATOMS: atom_id res chain seq x y z
N MET A 1 23.24 -32.52 -5.11
CA MET A 1 24.49 -31.78 -5.45
C MET A 1 24.20 -30.29 -5.23
N LYS A 2 24.83 -29.64 -4.24
CA LYS A 2 24.60 -28.21 -3.94
C LYS A 2 25.67 -27.38 -4.66
N ARG A 3 25.23 -26.48 -5.55
CA ARG A 3 26.11 -25.60 -6.33
C ARG A 3 26.64 -24.48 -5.41
N PRO A 4 27.95 -24.26 -5.30
CA PRO A 4 28.48 -23.16 -4.48
C PRO A 4 28.15 -21.81 -5.12
N LEU A 5 27.74 -20.85 -4.29
CA LEU A 5 27.35 -19.49 -4.71
C LEU A 5 28.58 -18.73 -5.22
N LYS A 6 28.41 -17.99 -6.31
CA LYS A 6 29.49 -17.23 -6.94
C LYS A 6 29.81 -15.96 -6.13
N PRO A 7 31.03 -15.39 -6.26
CA PRO A 7 31.43 -14.18 -5.52
C PRO A 7 30.50 -12.97 -5.74
N GLU A 8 29.89 -12.91 -6.92
CA GLU A 8 28.90 -11.90 -7.32
C GLU A 8 27.54 -12.06 -6.62
N GLU A 9 27.08 -13.30 -6.39
CA GLU A 9 25.87 -13.58 -5.60
C GLU A 9 26.08 -13.24 -4.12
N LEU A 10 27.27 -13.50 -3.58
CA LEU A 10 27.61 -13.18 -2.19
C LEU A 10 27.54 -11.66 -1.92
N ARG A 11 27.88 -10.82 -2.91
CA ARG A 11 27.77 -9.36 -2.80
C ARG A 11 26.32 -8.87 -2.79
N LEU A 12 25.47 -9.45 -3.62
CA LEU A 12 24.02 -9.18 -3.64
C LEU A 12 23.36 -9.61 -2.32
N TRP A 13 23.77 -10.75 -1.77
CA TRP A 13 23.32 -11.19 -0.45
C TRP A 13 23.78 -10.26 0.68
N GLY A 14 25.01 -9.74 0.64
CA GLY A 14 25.50 -8.77 1.61
C GLY A 14 24.69 -7.47 1.65
N MET A 15 24.30 -6.94 0.49
CA MET A 15 23.46 -5.74 0.41
C MET A 15 22.04 -5.97 0.94
N VAL A 16 21.44 -7.13 0.66
CA VAL A 16 20.09 -7.47 1.17
C VAL A 16 20.11 -7.73 2.68
N ALA A 17 21.15 -8.40 3.19
CA ALA A 17 21.28 -8.68 4.62
C ALA A 17 21.51 -7.41 5.45
N ALA A 18 22.22 -6.41 4.91
CA ALA A 18 22.47 -5.12 5.57
C ALA A 18 21.20 -4.28 5.80
N THR A 19 20.12 -4.54 5.04
CA THR A 19 18.83 -3.85 5.18
C THR A 19 17.88 -4.47 6.20
N VAL A 20 18.24 -5.58 6.84
CA VAL A 20 17.39 -6.27 7.82
C VAL A 20 17.87 -5.99 9.24
N HIS A 21 17.00 -5.43 10.07
CA HIS A 21 17.28 -5.26 11.49
C HIS A 21 17.02 -6.58 12.24
N PRO A 22 17.98 -7.09 13.03
CA PRO A 22 17.76 -8.28 13.83
C PRO A 22 16.73 -8.01 14.93
N LEU A 23 15.93 -9.02 15.25
CA LEU A 23 14.95 -8.97 16.34
C LEU A 23 15.67 -8.83 17.70
N THR A 24 15.12 -7.96 18.54
CA THR A 24 15.64 -7.62 19.87
C THR A 24 15.75 -8.88 20.75
N GLY A 25 16.94 -9.12 21.32
CA GLY A 25 17.16 -10.18 22.31
C GLY A 25 18.09 -11.33 21.92
N ARG A 26 18.75 -11.28 20.75
CA ARG A 26 19.80 -12.27 20.39
C ARG A 26 21.07 -11.56 19.92
N ALA A 27 22.16 -11.76 20.65
CA ALA A 27 23.47 -11.22 20.28
C ALA A 27 23.95 -11.83 18.95
N ALA A 28 24.40 -10.98 18.03
CA ALA A 28 25.02 -11.42 16.78
C ALA A 28 26.47 -11.89 17.05
N PRO A 29 26.94 -13.01 16.46
CA PRO A 29 28.33 -13.41 16.52
C PRO A 29 29.20 -12.37 15.80
N LYS A 30 30.30 -11.99 16.47
CA LYS A 30 31.29 -11.03 15.97
C LYS A 30 32.23 -11.77 15.04
N GLU A 31 31.88 -11.91 13.77
CA GLU A 31 32.80 -12.43 12.75
C GLU A 31 33.24 -11.32 11.82
N ALA A 32 34.55 -11.09 11.82
CA ALA A 32 35.23 -9.99 11.15
C ALA A 32 35.19 -10.18 9.63
N LEU A 33 34.71 -9.17 8.91
CA LEU A 33 34.93 -9.05 7.47
C LEU A 33 36.05 -8.01 7.22
N PRO A 34 37.02 -8.31 6.34
CA PRO A 34 38.16 -7.45 6.09
C PRO A 34 37.72 -6.17 5.35
N SER A 35 38.21 -5.03 5.82
CA SER A 35 37.98 -3.72 5.20
C SER A 35 38.67 -3.62 3.83
N PRO A 36 38.01 -3.08 2.79
CA PRO A 36 38.66 -2.82 1.51
C PRO A 36 39.66 -1.66 1.65
N LEU A 37 40.88 -1.93 1.18
CA LEU A 37 41.96 -0.96 0.97
C LEU A 37 41.53 0.10 -0.04
N TRP A 38 41.33 1.33 0.41
CA TRP A 38 41.54 2.53 -0.41
C TRP A 38 42.71 3.31 0.16
N GLY A 39 43.73 3.50 -0.68
CA GLY A 39 44.98 4.14 -0.34
C GLY A 39 45.04 5.64 -0.64
N GLY A 40 46.12 6.24 -0.14
CA GLY A 40 46.61 7.60 -0.40
C GLY A 40 46.01 8.64 0.55
N THR A 41 46.76 9.51 1.23
CA THR A 41 48.17 9.90 1.22
C THR A 41 48.49 10.58 2.56
N ASP A 42 49.69 10.33 3.07
CA ASP A 42 50.55 11.10 3.96
C ASP A 42 50.00 12.43 4.56
N GLY A 43 49.99 12.54 5.89
CA GLY A 43 49.73 13.81 6.56
C GLY A 43 49.38 13.72 8.05
N GLU A 44 50.42 13.77 8.88
CA GLU A 44 50.45 14.38 10.22
C GLU A 44 49.61 13.79 11.37
N ALA A 45 50.33 13.18 12.31
CA ALA A 45 49.81 12.65 13.57
C ALA A 45 49.41 13.78 14.55
N VAL A 46 48.12 14.05 14.66
CA VAL A 46 47.56 14.85 15.76
C VAL A 46 47.22 13.92 16.93
N ARG A 47 47.91 14.13 18.06
CA ARG A 47 47.66 13.42 19.32
C ARG A 47 46.31 13.85 19.89
N VAL A 48 45.32 12.96 19.87
CA VAL A 48 44.02 13.15 20.53
C VAL A 48 44.17 12.77 22.01
N GLY A 49 44.03 13.77 22.88
CA GLY A 49 44.02 13.60 24.33
C GLY A 49 42.84 12.75 24.82
N GLN A 50 43.07 11.99 25.89
CA GLN A 50 42.03 11.23 26.59
C GLN A 50 40.92 12.15 27.13
N PRO A 51 39.63 11.88 26.88
CA PRO A 51 38.56 12.50 27.64
C PRO A 51 38.27 11.69 28.92
N GLY A 52 38.24 12.37 30.07
CA GLY A 52 37.88 11.82 31.37
C GLY A 52 36.40 11.37 31.48
N PRO A 53 36.03 10.71 32.60
CA PRO A 53 34.74 10.03 32.72
C PRO A 53 33.57 11.03 32.82
N SER A 54 32.60 10.90 31.91
CA SER A 54 31.34 11.67 31.93
C SER A 54 30.37 11.13 33.01
N PRO A 55 29.62 12.00 33.71
CA PRO A 55 28.66 11.59 34.74
C PRO A 55 27.37 11.04 34.12
N LYS A 56 26.71 10.12 34.83
CA LYS A 56 25.45 9.49 34.44
C LYS A 56 24.29 10.51 34.48
N PRO A 57 23.40 10.56 33.47
CA PRO A 57 22.22 11.42 33.54
C PRO A 57 21.20 10.85 34.54
N ARG A 58 20.73 11.71 35.44
CA ARG A 58 19.57 11.45 36.29
C ARG A 58 18.31 11.68 35.47
N PHE A 59 17.32 10.79 35.59
CA PHE A 59 16.00 10.94 34.97
C PHE A 59 15.16 11.91 35.81
N ASP A 60 14.80 13.05 35.24
CA ASP A 60 13.74 13.93 35.78
C ASP A 60 12.38 13.45 35.26
N PRO A 61 11.38 13.14 36.13
CA PRO A 61 10.12 12.54 35.70
C PRO A 61 9.05 13.55 35.23
N HIS A 62 9.40 14.78 34.85
CA HIS A 62 8.43 15.76 34.38
C HIS A 62 8.84 16.43 33.06
N LEU A 63 8.62 15.72 31.95
CA LEU A 63 8.50 16.31 30.62
C LEU A 63 7.13 15.90 30.05
N PRO A 64 6.28 16.84 29.60
CA PRO A 64 5.04 16.49 28.92
C PRO A 64 5.37 15.76 27.62
N THR A 65 4.92 14.53 27.51
CA THR A 65 5.04 13.69 26.30
C THR A 65 4.37 14.40 25.12
N PRO A 66 5.03 14.56 23.95
CA PRO A 66 4.32 14.96 22.75
C PRO A 66 3.33 13.83 22.40
N ALA A 67 2.04 14.14 22.46
CA ALA A 67 0.97 13.23 22.12
C ALA A 67 1.22 12.68 20.72
N ALA A 68 1.26 11.35 20.61
CA ALA A 68 1.31 10.64 19.35
C ALA A 68 0.24 11.20 18.42
N SER A 69 0.67 11.82 17.31
CA SER A 69 -0.24 12.30 16.28
C SER A 69 -1.00 11.10 15.75
N ARG A 70 -2.30 11.04 16.09
CA ARG A 70 -3.24 10.05 15.59
C ARG A 70 -3.12 10.03 14.05
N PRO A 71 -3.05 8.86 13.38
CA PRO A 71 -3.08 8.84 11.92
C PRO A 71 -4.35 9.56 11.47
N ALA A 72 -4.20 10.48 10.51
CA ALA A 72 -5.30 11.25 9.95
C ALA A 72 -6.41 10.28 9.51
N PRO A 73 -7.70 10.63 9.69
CA PRO A 73 -8.80 9.83 9.17
C PRO A 73 -8.57 9.60 7.67
N PRO A 74 -8.91 8.40 7.14
CA PRO A 74 -8.73 8.12 5.72
C PRO A 74 -9.41 9.22 4.93
N HIS A 75 -8.68 9.78 3.97
CA HIS A 75 -9.12 10.85 3.08
C HIS A 75 -10.58 10.59 2.71
N LYS A 76 -11.49 11.38 3.30
CA LYS A 76 -12.91 11.34 2.97
C LYS A 76 -12.96 12.01 1.60
N GLY A 77 -12.63 11.23 0.56
CA GLY A 77 -12.67 11.70 -0.80
C GLY A 77 -14.02 12.35 -1.01
N GLU A 78 -14.01 13.58 -1.48
CA GLU A 78 -15.18 14.29 -1.97
C GLU A 78 -15.68 13.54 -3.21
N GLY A 79 -16.25 12.38 -2.95
CA GLY A 79 -16.48 11.33 -3.90
C GLY A 79 -17.74 10.62 -3.47
N LYS A 80 -18.53 10.26 -4.47
CA LYS A 80 -19.80 9.53 -4.45
C LYS A 80 -20.18 8.83 -3.14
N ALA A 81 -21.48 8.85 -2.85
CA ALA A 81 -22.08 8.20 -1.69
C ALA A 81 -21.47 6.81 -1.39
N GLN A 82 -21.17 6.54 -0.12
CA GLN A 82 -20.67 5.24 0.31
C GLN A 82 -21.80 4.20 0.21
N ILE A 83 -21.45 2.95 -0.08
CA ILE A 83 -22.42 1.84 0.01
C ILE A 83 -22.81 1.64 1.47
N GLU A 84 -24.11 1.59 1.75
CA GLU A 84 -24.66 1.29 3.07
C GLU A 84 -24.02 0.02 3.68
N PRO A 85 -23.58 0.04 4.96
CA PRO A 85 -22.86 -1.08 5.57
C PRO A 85 -23.59 -2.43 5.43
N ASN A 86 -24.90 -2.46 5.61
CA ASN A 86 -25.70 -3.69 5.49
C ASN A 86 -25.66 -4.26 4.06
N ARG A 87 -25.73 -3.38 3.05
CA ARG A 87 -25.65 -3.80 1.65
C ARG A 87 -24.24 -4.28 1.31
N ARG A 88 -23.21 -3.58 1.78
CA ARG A 88 -21.81 -4.04 1.65
C ARG A 88 -21.63 -5.43 2.24
N HIS A 89 -22.18 -5.71 3.43
CA HIS A 89 -22.13 -7.03 4.05
C HIS A 89 -22.86 -8.10 3.23
N ARG A 90 -24.02 -7.78 2.63
CA ARG A 90 -24.74 -8.70 1.75
C ARG A 90 -23.92 -9.06 0.51
N ILE A 91 -23.34 -8.08 -0.18
CA ILE A 91 -22.44 -8.31 -1.32
C ILE A 91 -21.22 -9.13 -0.88
N ALA A 92 -20.61 -8.76 0.25
CA ALA A 92 -19.46 -9.46 0.83
C ALA A 92 -19.76 -10.86 1.35
N ARG A 93 -21.03 -11.26 1.44
CA ARG A 93 -21.48 -12.62 1.78
C ARG A 93 -22.14 -13.32 0.59
N GLU A 94 -22.08 -12.73 -0.61
CA GLU A 94 -22.73 -13.21 -1.84
C GLU A 94 -24.26 -13.39 -1.69
N ARG A 95 -24.88 -12.68 -0.75
CA ARG A 95 -26.35 -12.56 -0.62
C ARG A 95 -26.94 -11.50 -1.56
N GLU A 96 -26.08 -10.72 -2.19
CA GLU A 96 -26.38 -9.88 -3.33
C GLU A 96 -25.32 -10.18 -4.39
N GLU A 97 -25.76 -10.45 -5.60
CA GLU A 97 -24.90 -10.91 -6.69
C GLU A 97 -23.92 -9.83 -7.14
N ILE A 98 -22.67 -10.23 -7.37
CA ILE A 98 -21.68 -9.45 -8.10
C ILE A 98 -21.86 -9.82 -9.57
N GLY A 99 -22.56 -8.98 -10.34
CA GLY A 99 -22.91 -9.31 -11.72
C GLY A 99 -21.69 -9.41 -12.65
N GLY A 100 -20.60 -8.70 -12.32
CA GLY A 100 -19.37 -8.80 -13.07
C GLY A 100 -18.16 -8.22 -12.37
N ARG A 101 -16.98 -8.52 -12.93
CA ARG A 101 -15.66 -8.12 -12.44
C ARG A 101 -14.84 -7.53 -13.57
N ILE A 102 -14.14 -6.43 -13.29
CA ILE A 102 -13.09 -5.90 -14.18
C ILE A 102 -11.78 -5.82 -13.42
N ASP A 103 -10.70 -6.22 -14.09
CA ASP A 103 -9.36 -6.05 -13.58
C ASP A 103 -8.63 -4.94 -14.34
N LEU A 104 -8.19 -3.94 -13.59
CA LEU A 104 -7.48 -2.76 -14.08
C LEU A 104 -6.00 -2.83 -13.74
N HIS A 105 -5.54 -3.82 -12.95
CA HIS A 105 -4.14 -3.86 -12.55
C HIS A 105 -3.22 -3.92 -13.76
N GLY A 106 -2.07 -3.25 -13.67
CA GLY A 106 -1.08 -3.21 -14.76
C GLY A 106 -1.48 -2.36 -15.97
N LEU A 107 -2.70 -1.82 -16.03
CA LEU A 107 -3.09 -0.86 -17.06
C LEU A 107 -2.52 0.54 -16.75
N THR A 108 -2.27 1.31 -17.81
CA THR A 108 -2.03 2.75 -17.69
C THR A 108 -3.32 3.46 -17.25
N GLN A 109 -3.20 4.66 -16.70
CA GLN A 109 -4.35 5.42 -16.21
C GLN A 109 -5.43 5.61 -17.29
N ASP A 110 -5.03 6.03 -18.50
CA ASP A 110 -5.98 6.29 -19.59
C ASP A 110 -6.69 4.99 -20.05
N ARG A 111 -5.94 3.89 -20.17
CA ARG A 111 -6.52 2.58 -20.54
C ARG A 111 -7.45 2.06 -19.45
N ALA A 112 -7.06 2.18 -18.18
CA ALA A 112 -7.87 1.77 -17.05
C ALA A 112 -9.18 2.56 -16.97
N ARG A 113 -9.12 3.88 -17.18
CA ARG A 113 -10.29 4.74 -17.19
C ARG A 113 -11.25 4.38 -18.32
N ALA A 114 -10.77 4.27 -19.56
CA ALA A 114 -11.61 3.90 -20.70
C ALA A 114 -12.25 2.51 -20.52
N ALA A 115 -11.48 1.53 -20.02
CA ALA A 115 -11.97 0.19 -19.73
C ALA A 115 -13.04 0.18 -18.62
N LEU A 116 -12.83 0.95 -17.55
CA LEU A 116 -13.78 1.10 -16.45
C LEU A 116 -15.10 1.73 -16.93
N GLU A 117 -15.04 2.85 -17.67
CA GLU A 117 -16.23 3.54 -18.17
C GLU A 117 -17.06 2.62 -19.09
N GLY A 118 -16.41 1.93 -20.04
CA GLY A 118 -17.08 0.98 -20.91
C GLY A 118 -17.66 -0.23 -20.17
N PHE A 119 -16.97 -0.72 -19.13
CA PHE A 119 -17.48 -1.79 -18.28
C PHE A 119 -18.73 -1.38 -17.48
N LEU A 120 -18.73 -0.17 -16.90
CA LEU A 120 -19.86 0.33 -16.12
C LEU A 120 -21.09 0.58 -16.99
N ALA A 121 -20.91 1.10 -18.21
CA ALA A 121 -21.99 1.26 -19.17
C ALA A 121 -22.64 -0.10 -19.49
N ARG A 122 -21.84 -1.11 -19.85
CA ARG A 122 -22.35 -2.47 -20.11
C ARG A 122 -23.03 -3.06 -18.87
N ALA A 123 -22.43 -2.93 -17.69
CA ALA A 123 -23.01 -3.45 -16.45
C ALA A 123 -24.37 -2.81 -16.12
N TYR A 124 -24.51 -1.51 -16.38
CA TYR A 124 -25.76 -0.78 -16.23
C TYR A 124 -26.82 -1.25 -17.22
N ASP A 125 -26.44 -1.47 -18.49
CA ASP A 125 -27.34 -1.97 -19.53
C ASP A 125 -27.81 -3.40 -19.27
N GLN A 126 -26.95 -4.25 -18.69
CA GLN A 126 -27.30 -5.60 -18.24
C GLN A 126 -28.17 -5.60 -16.97
N GLY A 127 -28.38 -4.44 -16.33
CA GLY A 127 -29.20 -4.32 -15.13
C GLY A 127 -28.55 -4.86 -13.86
N TRP A 128 -27.22 -5.03 -13.84
CA TRP A 128 -26.51 -5.47 -12.63
C TRP A 128 -26.64 -4.45 -11.50
N ARG A 129 -26.67 -4.94 -10.26
CA ARG A 129 -26.84 -4.09 -9.08
C ARG A 129 -25.53 -3.77 -8.37
N ALA A 130 -24.55 -4.66 -8.48
CA ALA A 130 -23.22 -4.51 -7.93
C ALA A 130 -22.19 -5.15 -8.85
N VAL A 131 -21.02 -4.53 -8.94
CA VAL A 131 -19.85 -5.03 -9.68
C VAL A 131 -18.59 -4.89 -8.84
N LEU A 132 -17.56 -5.64 -9.20
CA LEU A 132 -16.25 -5.62 -8.55
C LEU A 132 -15.20 -5.01 -9.49
N VAL A 133 -14.50 -3.99 -9.02
CA VAL A 133 -13.40 -3.34 -9.75
C VAL A 133 -12.10 -3.62 -9.01
N ILE A 134 -11.12 -4.24 -9.68
CA ILE A 134 -9.80 -4.52 -9.11
C ILE A 134 -8.82 -3.53 -9.70
N THR A 135 -8.18 -2.77 -8.82
CA THR A 135 -7.16 -1.78 -9.19
C THR A 135 -5.76 -2.30 -8.90
N GLY A 136 -5.66 -3.29 -8.01
CA GLY A 136 -4.42 -3.72 -7.39
C GLY A 136 -4.05 -2.84 -6.19
N LYS A 137 -3.16 -3.34 -5.35
CA LYS A 137 -2.70 -2.61 -4.15
C LYS A 137 -1.62 -1.56 -4.48
N GLY A 138 -0.86 -1.77 -5.56
CA GLY A 138 0.36 -1.01 -5.84
C GLY A 138 1.54 -1.46 -4.99
N VAL A 139 2.72 -0.89 -5.26
CA VAL A 139 3.93 -1.14 -4.49
C VAL A 139 3.75 -0.51 -3.10
N GLN A 140 3.98 -1.29 -2.04
CA GLN A 140 3.78 -0.86 -0.65
C GLN A 140 2.37 -0.30 -0.34
N GLY A 141 1.35 -0.67 -1.12
CA GLY A 141 -0.02 -0.18 -0.95
C GLY A 141 -0.31 1.17 -1.61
N ASP A 142 0.68 1.75 -2.31
CA ASP A 142 0.57 2.99 -3.07
C ASP A 142 0.30 2.73 -4.56
N GLY A 143 -0.93 2.31 -4.86
CA GLY A 143 -1.39 2.10 -6.23
C GLY A 143 -1.95 3.37 -6.86
N VAL A 144 -1.39 3.82 -7.98
CA VAL A 144 -1.92 4.96 -8.74
C VAL A 144 -3.39 4.75 -9.12
N LEU A 145 -3.75 3.56 -9.61
CA LEU A 145 -5.14 3.23 -9.95
C LEU A 145 -6.03 3.12 -8.70
N LYS A 146 -5.50 2.61 -7.58
CA LYS A 146 -6.23 2.59 -6.29
C LYS A 146 -6.61 4.00 -5.84
N LYS A 147 -5.72 4.99 -6.04
CA LYS A 147 -5.97 6.40 -5.72
C LYS A 147 -6.94 7.06 -6.70
N ARG A 148 -6.79 6.83 -8.01
CA ARG A 148 -7.57 7.52 -9.06
C ARG A 148 -8.96 6.96 -9.30
N THR A 149 -9.16 5.65 -9.12
CA THR A 149 -10.43 4.98 -9.45
C THR A 149 -11.63 5.54 -8.66
N PRO A 150 -11.53 5.83 -7.34
CA PRO A 150 -12.60 6.50 -6.60
C PRO A 150 -13.01 7.85 -7.21
N ASP A 151 -12.04 8.67 -7.64
CA ASP A 151 -12.30 9.98 -8.28
C ASP A 151 -13.06 9.79 -9.60
N TRP A 152 -12.62 8.85 -10.45
CA TRP A 152 -13.29 8.55 -11.71
C TRP A 152 -14.71 8.06 -11.50
N LEU A 153 -14.93 7.15 -10.53
CA LEU A 153 -16.26 6.68 -10.16
C LEU A 153 -17.14 7.82 -9.64
N GLY A 154 -16.54 8.83 -8.99
CA GLY A 154 -17.14 10.07 -8.51
C GLY A 154 -17.57 11.06 -9.59
N ALA A 155 -17.07 10.92 -10.82
CA ALA A 155 -17.28 11.92 -11.87
C ALA A 155 -18.76 12.08 -12.29
N ALA A 156 -19.10 13.30 -12.69
CA ALA A 156 -20.48 13.71 -12.99
C ALA A 156 -21.12 12.87 -14.12
N HIS A 157 -20.36 12.51 -15.16
CA HIS A 157 -20.87 11.69 -16.26
C HIS A 157 -21.26 10.28 -15.84
N LEU A 158 -20.70 9.74 -14.75
CA LEU A 158 -21.06 8.43 -14.20
C LEU A 158 -22.12 8.51 -13.10
N SER A 159 -22.60 9.70 -12.74
CA SER A 159 -23.55 9.90 -11.64
C SER A 159 -24.90 9.19 -11.85
N HIS A 160 -25.31 9.00 -13.10
CA HIS A 160 -26.53 8.27 -13.46
C HIS A 160 -26.37 6.75 -13.39
N ILE A 161 -25.13 6.23 -13.41
CA ILE A 161 -24.83 4.80 -13.39
C ILE A 161 -24.49 4.32 -11.98
N VAL A 162 -23.51 4.92 -11.32
CA VAL A 162 -23.06 4.41 -10.01
C VAL A 162 -23.83 5.09 -8.87
N ALA A 163 -24.30 4.28 -7.93
CA ALA A 163 -25.03 4.69 -6.74
C ALA A 163 -24.09 4.90 -5.54
N GLY A 164 -23.02 4.11 -5.47
CA GLY A 164 -22.02 4.27 -4.43
C GLY A 164 -20.86 3.30 -4.54
N ILE A 165 -19.84 3.52 -3.72
CA ILE A 165 -18.62 2.70 -3.69
C ILE A 165 -18.28 2.24 -2.27
N SER A 166 -17.53 1.16 -2.14
CA SER A 166 -16.90 0.76 -0.87
C SER A 166 -15.72 -0.17 -1.12
N GLU A 167 -14.76 -0.22 -0.21
CA GLU A 167 -13.70 -1.24 -0.25
C GLU A 167 -14.29 -2.67 -0.24
N ALA A 168 -13.75 -3.52 -1.11
CA ALA A 168 -14.16 -4.92 -1.19
C ALA A 168 -13.77 -5.70 0.08
N HIS A 169 -14.40 -6.85 0.28
CA HIS A 169 -13.98 -7.77 1.35
C HIS A 169 -12.62 -8.40 1.00
N ARG A 170 -11.86 -8.85 2.00
CA ARG A 170 -10.53 -9.48 1.81
C ARG A 170 -10.56 -10.61 0.78
N ARG A 171 -11.62 -11.43 0.80
CA ARG A 171 -11.83 -12.55 -0.14
C ARG A 171 -12.04 -12.12 -1.60
N HIS A 172 -12.42 -10.85 -1.82
CA HIS A 172 -12.65 -10.27 -3.15
C HIS A 172 -11.55 -9.25 -3.54
N GLY A 173 -10.45 -9.18 -2.79
CA GLY A 173 -9.30 -8.31 -3.09
C GLY A 173 -8.97 -7.27 -2.02
N GLY A 174 -9.87 -7.05 -1.04
CA GLY A 174 -9.67 -6.09 0.04
C GLY A 174 -9.33 -4.69 -0.48
N GLU A 175 -8.32 -4.07 0.12
CA GLU A 175 -7.83 -2.73 -0.26
C GLU A 175 -7.42 -2.54 -1.73
N GLY A 176 -7.21 -3.62 -2.49
CA GLY A 176 -6.89 -3.57 -3.93
C GLY A 176 -8.12 -3.65 -4.83
N ALA A 177 -9.33 -3.64 -4.26
CA ALA A 177 -10.58 -3.79 -5.00
C ALA A 177 -11.73 -2.99 -4.37
N LEU A 178 -12.69 -2.61 -5.20
CA LEU A 178 -13.86 -1.83 -4.84
C LEU A 178 -15.13 -2.56 -5.25
N TYR A 179 -16.10 -2.62 -4.35
CA TYR A 179 -17.48 -2.82 -4.75
C TYR A 179 -18.03 -1.51 -5.29
N VAL A 180 -18.69 -1.59 -6.44
CA VAL A 180 -19.41 -0.48 -7.06
C VAL A 180 -20.87 -0.87 -7.13
N ALA A 181 -21.69 -0.15 -6.39
CA ALA A 181 -23.14 -0.24 -6.45
C ALA A 181 -23.64 0.53 -7.67
N LEU A 182 -24.53 -0.08 -8.45
CA LEU A 182 -25.13 0.52 -9.63
C LEU A 182 -26.58 0.95 -9.36
N LYS A 183 -26.98 2.06 -9.97
CA LYS A 183 -28.36 2.52 -10.04
C LYS A 183 -29.16 1.58 -10.92
N ARG A 184 -30.46 1.53 -10.69
CA ARG A 184 -31.37 0.72 -11.50
C ARG A 184 -31.66 1.45 -12.80
N LYS A 185 -31.51 0.77 -13.94
CA LYS A 185 -31.97 1.28 -15.23
C LYS A 185 -33.51 1.42 -15.18
N PRO A 186 -34.07 2.59 -15.51
CA PRO A 186 -35.52 2.73 -15.66
C PRO A 186 -36.02 1.71 -16.67
N ARG A 187 -37.14 1.04 -16.35
CA ARG A 187 -37.84 0.26 -17.37
C ARG A 187 -38.56 1.28 -18.25
N GLY A 188 -38.11 1.39 -19.50
CA GLY A 188 -38.85 2.10 -20.54
C GLY A 188 -40.10 1.33 -20.94
#